data_AF-A0A4U6V8X9-F1
#
_entry.id   AF-A0A4U6V8X9-F1
#
_cell.length_a   1.000
_cell.length_b   1.000
_cell.length_c   1.000
_cell.angle_alpha   90.00
_cell.angle_beta   90.00
_cell.angle_gamma   90.00
#
_symmetry.space_group_name_H-M   'P 1'
#
loop_
_entity.id
_entity.type
_entity.pdbx_description
1 polymer ?
#
loop_
_entity_poly.entity_id
_entity_poly.type
_entity_poly.pdbx_seq_one_letter_code
_entity_poly.pdbx_strand_id
1 'polypeptide(L)'
;MAGKAELVQNSAVYGVLVRALFRVGRKGEVDGLLEGMKGRGIVPHRDRVVYNAMIAGFCEDERDPSAAFAVLDDMQKCGCKPNAVTYNMLLGRWQDANELVEDMPRRGCPPDVVTYRMLFDGLCAAGEFHEANRVLIQMVVKGFAPSKDGARKFVEAIEKEGDGGLLESVLCQLAKVNALERSGWEKAVSIVLNDPAELRIEKQLASIRFA
;
A
#
# COMPACT_ATOMS: atom_id res chain seq x y z
N MET A 1 -8.75 -48.73 7.34
CA MET A 1 -7.80 -47.92 6.54
C MET A 1 -8.51 -46.71 5.93
N ALA A 2 -8.85 -45.70 6.73
CA ALA A 2 -9.47 -44.45 6.25
C ALA A 2 -9.38 -43.36 7.34
N GLY A 3 -8.19 -42.80 7.57
CA GLY A 3 -8.02 -41.75 8.59
C GLY A 3 -6.66 -41.05 8.63
N LYS A 4 -5.74 -41.40 7.72
CA LYS A 4 -4.36 -40.88 7.69
C LYS A 4 -4.10 -39.86 6.58
N ALA A 5 -5.09 -39.53 5.75
CA ALA A 5 -4.93 -38.64 4.59
C ALA A 5 -5.70 -37.31 4.68
N GLU A 6 -6.62 -37.14 5.63
CA GLU A 6 -7.57 -36.00 5.61
C GLU A 6 -7.18 -34.81 6.51
N LEU A 7 -6.25 -34.97 7.45
CA LEU A 7 -5.56 -33.84 8.09
C LEU A 7 -4.42 -33.36 7.18
N VAL A 8 -4.79 -32.95 5.98
CA VAL A 8 -3.93 -32.37 4.95
C VAL A 8 -3.03 -31.31 5.59
N GLN A 9 -1.70 -31.48 5.49
CA GLN A 9 -0.72 -30.44 5.16
C GLN A 9 -1.19 -28.98 5.36
N ASN A 10 -1.53 -28.58 6.58
CA ASN A 10 -2.36 -27.39 6.78
C ASN A 10 -1.49 -26.15 6.98
N SER A 11 -1.05 -25.55 5.87
CA SER A 11 -0.22 -24.34 5.89
C SER A 11 -0.85 -23.18 6.66
N ALA A 12 -2.18 -23.14 6.74
CA ALA A 12 -2.92 -22.21 7.58
C ALA A 12 -2.56 -22.34 9.07
N VAL A 13 -2.40 -23.58 9.57
CA VAL A 13 -2.01 -23.84 10.98
C VAL A 13 -0.59 -23.34 11.23
N TYR A 14 0.33 -23.59 10.30
CA TYR A 14 1.70 -23.08 10.41
C TYR A 14 1.74 -21.56 10.33
N GLY A 15 0.95 -20.92 9.47
CA GLY A 15 0.82 -19.47 9.44
C GLY A 15 0.25 -18.88 10.75
N VAL A 16 -0.58 -19.62 11.48
CA VAL A 16 -1.04 -19.24 12.82
C VAL A 16 0.08 -19.41 13.85
N LEU A 17 0.80 -20.54 13.83
CA LEU A 17 1.92 -20.81 14.75
C LEU A 17 3.05 -19.80 14.57
N VAL A 18 3.42 -19.48 13.34
CA VAL A 18 4.42 -18.44 13.02
C VAL A 18 3.99 -17.11 13.64
N ARG A 19 2.75 -16.65 13.38
CA ARG A 19 2.24 -15.40 13.99
C ARG A 19 2.25 -15.44 15.51
N ALA A 20 1.91 -16.57 16.12
CA ALA A 20 1.96 -16.73 17.57
C ALA A 20 3.39 -16.64 18.12
N LEU A 21 4.38 -17.26 17.45
CA LEU A 21 5.79 -17.19 17.84
C LEU A 21 6.33 -15.75 17.79
N PHE A 22 5.97 -14.99 16.76
CA PHE A 22 6.30 -13.56 16.67
C PHE A 22 5.70 -12.76 17.82
N ARG A 23 4.41 -12.95 18.12
CA ARG A 23 3.72 -12.25 19.23
C ARG A 23 4.31 -12.54 20.60
N VAL A 24 4.80 -13.76 20.83
CA VAL A 24 5.43 -14.16 22.10
C VAL A 24 6.93 -13.80 22.12
N GLY A 25 7.46 -13.19 21.05
CA GLY A 25 8.87 -12.79 20.95
C GLY A 25 9.84 -13.95 20.71
N ARG A 26 9.34 -15.15 20.43
CA ARG A 26 10.11 -16.40 20.22
C ARG A 26 10.44 -16.61 18.73
N LYS A 27 10.83 -15.54 18.04
CA LYS A 27 11.08 -15.56 16.58
C LYS A 27 12.22 -16.51 16.16
N GLY A 28 13.20 -16.75 17.04
CA GLY A 28 14.29 -17.71 16.79
C GLY A 28 13.83 -19.17 16.65
N GLU A 29 12.59 -19.49 17.05
CA GLU A 29 12.03 -20.84 16.88
C GLU A 29 11.30 -21.03 15.56
N VAL A 30 11.14 -19.96 14.77
CA VAL A 30 10.51 -20.03 13.45
C VAL A 30 11.32 -20.95 12.53
N ASP A 31 12.64 -20.87 12.53
CA ASP A 31 13.49 -21.75 11.71
C ASP A 31 13.31 -23.23 12.05
N GLY A 32 13.23 -23.55 13.35
CA GLY A 32 12.94 -24.91 13.80
C GLY A 32 11.55 -25.40 13.38
N LEU A 33 10.55 -24.51 13.40
CA LEU A 33 9.21 -24.81 12.90
C LEU A 33 9.23 -25.08 11.39
N LEU A 34 9.97 -24.30 10.61
CA LEU A 34 10.12 -24.47 9.15
C LEU A 34 10.85 -25.77 8.79
N GLU A 35 11.90 -26.14 9.52
CA GLU A 35 12.57 -27.44 9.37
C GLU A 35 11.62 -28.60 9.72
N GLY A 36 10.83 -28.44 10.78
CA GLY A 36 9.75 -29.37 11.12
C GLY A 36 8.69 -29.52 10.02
N MET A 37 8.39 -28.44 9.29
CA MET A 37 7.48 -28.48 8.13
C MET A 37 8.09 -29.27 6.97
N LYS A 38 9.38 -29.04 6.65
CA LYS A 38 10.12 -29.79 5.61
C LYS A 38 10.12 -31.29 5.90
N GLY A 39 10.40 -31.68 7.14
CA GLY A 39 10.39 -33.08 7.58
C GLY A 39 9.02 -33.77 7.45
N ARG A 40 7.93 -33.00 7.37
CA ARG A 40 6.55 -33.48 7.16
C ARG A 40 6.11 -33.43 5.69
N GLY A 41 7.03 -33.15 4.77
CA GLY A 41 6.76 -33.06 3.33
C GLY A 41 6.00 -31.80 2.91
N ILE A 42 5.86 -30.81 3.79
CA ILE A 42 5.37 -29.48 3.44
C ILE A 42 6.60 -28.69 3.02
N VAL A 43 6.53 -28.03 1.87
CA VAL A 43 7.62 -27.18 1.37
C VAL A 43 7.30 -25.74 1.79
N PRO A 44 7.71 -25.27 2.99
CA PRO A 44 7.45 -23.90 3.44
C PRO A 44 7.93 -22.86 2.42
N HIS A 45 9.03 -23.17 1.74
CA HIS A 45 9.63 -22.41 0.65
C HIS A 45 8.72 -22.17 -0.58
N ARG A 46 7.57 -22.86 -0.70
CA ARG A 46 6.56 -22.59 -1.73
C ARG A 46 5.24 -22.06 -1.18
N ASP A 47 5.12 -21.88 0.14
CA ASP A 47 3.87 -21.50 0.76
C ASP A 47 3.78 -20.00 1.08
N ARG A 48 2.95 -19.31 0.30
CA ARG A 48 2.71 -17.86 0.46
C ARG A 48 2.12 -17.50 1.82
N VAL A 49 1.32 -18.37 2.45
CA VAL A 49 0.67 -18.08 3.73
C VAL A 49 1.71 -17.99 4.84
N VAL A 50 2.72 -18.86 4.80
CA VAL A 50 3.80 -18.90 5.79
C VAL A 50 4.74 -17.71 5.59
N TYR A 51 5.12 -17.40 4.34
CA TYR A 51 5.94 -16.21 4.05
C TYR A 51 5.25 -14.90 4.45
N ASN A 52 3.97 -14.72 4.11
CA ASN A 52 3.22 -13.53 4.51
C ASN A 52 3.06 -13.44 6.04
N ALA A 53 2.94 -14.57 6.74
CA ALA A 53 2.91 -14.59 8.21
C ALA A 53 4.26 -14.18 8.83
N MET A 54 5.39 -14.62 8.24
CA MET A 54 6.72 -14.22 8.68
C MET A 54 6.97 -12.73 8.40
N ILE A 55 6.65 -12.26 7.19
CA ILE A 55 6.78 -10.85 6.82
C ILE A 55 5.94 -9.99 7.75
N ALA A 56 4.67 -10.33 7.99
CA ALA A 56 3.83 -9.61 8.95
C ALA A 56 4.43 -9.59 10.36
N GLY A 57 4.94 -10.73 10.85
CA GLY A 57 5.54 -10.83 12.17
C GLY A 57 6.83 -10.01 12.33
N PHE A 58 7.70 -9.99 11.31
CA PHE A 58 8.90 -9.15 11.30
C PHE A 58 8.58 -7.68 11.11
N CYS A 59 7.58 -7.36 10.28
CA CYS A 59 7.05 -6.00 10.17
C CYS A 59 6.56 -5.48 11.52
N GLU A 60 5.93 -6.33 12.34
CA GLU A 60 5.47 -6.02 13.70
C GLU A 60 6.62 -5.79 14.71
N ASP A 61 7.83 -6.29 14.45
CA ASP A 61 9.00 -6.16 15.33
C ASP A 61 9.83 -4.91 14.99
N GLU A 62 9.59 -3.82 15.73
CA GLU A 62 10.25 -2.50 15.53
C GLU A 62 11.79 -2.53 15.66
N ARG A 63 12.35 -3.64 16.18
CA ARG A 63 13.79 -3.76 16.45
C ARG A 63 14.60 -4.22 15.24
N ASP A 64 13.98 -4.88 14.28
CA ASP A 64 14.68 -5.42 13.11
C ASP A 64 13.75 -5.44 11.90
N PRO A 65 13.51 -4.26 11.30
CA PRO A 65 12.67 -4.18 10.14
C PRO A 65 13.36 -4.91 8.96
N SER A 66 14.70 -4.88 8.84
CA SER A 66 15.47 -5.53 7.77
C SER A 66 15.19 -7.03 7.58
N ALA A 67 14.84 -7.75 8.64
CA ALA A 67 14.46 -9.15 8.56
C ALA A 67 13.25 -9.41 7.64
N ALA A 68 12.29 -8.48 7.55
CA ALA A 68 11.14 -8.62 6.66
C ALA A 68 11.55 -8.66 5.17
N PHE A 69 12.55 -7.87 4.77
CA PHE A 69 13.10 -7.90 3.41
C PHE A 69 13.92 -9.16 3.14
N ALA A 70 14.68 -9.64 4.12
CA ALA A 70 15.41 -10.91 3.99
C ALA A 70 14.44 -12.08 3.72
N VAL A 71 13.27 -12.07 4.37
CA VAL A 71 12.21 -13.05 4.11
C VAL A 71 11.58 -12.88 2.72
N LEU A 72 11.40 -11.64 2.23
CA LEU A 72 10.93 -11.38 0.86
C LEU A 72 11.92 -11.91 -0.19
N ASP A 73 13.22 -11.71 0.03
CA ASP A 73 14.28 -12.22 -0.86
C ASP A 73 14.36 -13.75 -0.83
N ASP A 74 14.24 -14.36 0.34
CA ASP A 74 14.19 -15.81 0.49
C ASP A 74 12.97 -16.41 -0.23
N MET A 75 11.79 -15.78 -0.09
CA MET A 75 10.57 -16.15 -0.79
C MET A 75 10.81 -16.28 -2.30
N GLN A 76 11.49 -15.30 -2.89
CA GLN A 76 11.83 -15.31 -4.31
C GLN A 76 12.88 -16.35 -4.70
N LYS A 77 13.98 -16.47 -3.93
CA LYS A 77 15.02 -17.48 -4.16
C LYS A 77 14.45 -18.90 -4.16
N CYS A 78 13.43 -19.11 -3.35
CA CYS A 78 12.69 -20.36 -3.23
C CYS A 78 11.64 -20.58 -4.34
N GLY A 79 11.50 -19.63 -5.27
CA GLY A 79 10.53 -19.68 -6.37
C GLY A 79 9.10 -19.36 -5.96
N CYS A 80 8.87 -18.85 -4.74
CA CYS A 80 7.58 -18.35 -4.31
C CYS A 80 7.46 -16.88 -4.74
N LYS A 81 6.50 -16.56 -5.62
CA LYS A 81 6.33 -15.17 -6.08
C LYS A 81 5.55 -14.34 -5.06
N PRO A 82 6.08 -13.19 -4.61
CA PRO A 82 5.33 -12.24 -3.79
C PRO A 82 4.11 -11.73 -4.55
N ASN A 83 3.10 -11.28 -3.81
CA ASN A 83 1.89 -10.67 -4.37
C ASN A 83 1.64 -9.29 -3.75
N ALA A 84 0.59 -8.62 -4.21
CA ALA A 84 0.20 -7.30 -3.68
C ALA A 84 0.03 -7.31 -2.15
N VAL A 85 -0.50 -8.39 -1.57
CA VAL A 85 -0.64 -8.52 -0.10
C VAL A 85 0.73 -8.50 0.59
N THR A 86 1.71 -9.23 0.06
CA THR A 86 3.09 -9.26 0.58
C THR A 86 3.70 -7.85 0.61
N TYR A 87 3.57 -7.10 -0.49
CA TYR A 87 4.11 -5.74 -0.60
C TYR A 87 3.33 -4.73 0.24
N ASN A 88 2.00 -4.83 0.28
CA ASN A 88 1.16 -3.94 1.07
C ASN A 88 1.49 -4.05 2.58
N MET A 89 1.87 -5.25 3.07
CA MET A 89 2.35 -5.40 4.45
C MET A 89 3.65 -4.61 4.71
N LEU A 90 4.57 -4.62 3.76
CA LEU A 90 5.83 -3.88 3.86
C LEU A 90 5.57 -2.36 3.76
N LEU A 91 4.75 -1.93 2.80
CA LEU A 91 4.43 -0.51 2.57
C LEU A 91 3.84 0.19 3.79
N GLY A 92 3.07 -0.51 4.63
CA GLY A 92 2.47 0.07 5.84
C GLY A 92 3.45 0.32 6.99
N ARG A 93 4.70 -0.15 6.90
CA ARG A 93 5.67 -0.14 8.02
C ARG A 93 7.01 0.47 7.67
N TRP A 94 7.29 0.69 6.39
CA TRP A 94 8.59 1.13 5.90
C TRP A 94 8.57 2.57 5.41
N GLN A 95 9.68 3.29 5.64
CA GLN A 95 9.86 4.68 5.24
C GLN A 95 10.01 4.83 3.72
N ASP A 96 10.69 3.87 3.06
CA ASP A 96 10.98 3.93 1.62
C ASP A 96 9.90 3.22 0.78
N ALA A 97 8.64 3.61 0.99
CA ALA A 97 7.49 3.03 0.31
C ALA A 97 7.56 3.17 -1.23
N ASN A 98 8.22 4.22 -1.74
CA ASN A 98 8.42 4.43 -3.17
C ASN A 98 9.31 3.35 -3.80
N GLU A 99 10.43 2.99 -3.17
CA GLU A 99 11.36 1.97 -3.70
C GLU A 99 10.69 0.60 -3.76
N LEU A 100 9.87 0.27 -2.75
CA LEU A 100 9.06 -0.95 -2.72
C LEU A 100 8.09 -1.03 -3.91
N VAL A 101 7.41 0.07 -4.24
CA VAL A 101 6.49 0.13 -5.39
C VAL A 101 7.24 0.04 -6.73
N GLU A 102 8.46 0.56 -6.82
CA GLU A 102 9.30 0.45 -8.03
C GLU A 102 9.91 -0.95 -8.23
N ASP A 103 10.16 -1.68 -7.14
CA ASP A 103 10.67 -3.06 -7.17
C ASP A 103 9.60 -4.08 -7.59
N MET A 104 8.34 -3.84 -7.24
CA MET A 104 7.18 -4.69 -7.53
C MET A 104 7.11 -5.21 -8.99
N PRO A 105 7.17 -4.36 -10.04
CA PRO A 105 7.19 -4.82 -11.42
C PRO A 105 8.41 -5.70 -11.76
N ARG A 106 9.59 -5.39 -11.20
CA ARG A 106 10.84 -6.16 -11.43
C ARG A 106 10.73 -7.56 -10.86
N ARG A 107 9.97 -7.73 -9.78
CA ARG A 107 9.67 -9.01 -9.13
C ARG A 107 8.45 -9.73 -9.73
N GLY A 108 7.87 -9.20 -10.82
CA GLY A 108 6.76 -9.80 -11.55
C GLY A 108 5.41 -9.66 -10.83
N CYS A 109 5.29 -8.71 -9.90
CA CYS A 109 4.07 -8.41 -9.17
C CYS A 109 3.75 -6.91 -9.35
N PRO A 110 3.07 -6.50 -10.43
CA PRO A 110 2.79 -5.09 -10.65
C PRO A 110 1.94 -4.48 -9.51
N PRO A 111 2.18 -3.22 -9.12
CA PRO A 111 1.36 -2.49 -8.14
C PRO A 111 -0.10 -2.43 -8.55
N ASP A 112 -1.01 -2.59 -7.58
CA ASP A 112 -2.45 -2.45 -7.79
C ASP A 112 -3.01 -1.16 -7.15
N VAL A 113 -4.33 -0.97 -7.25
CA VAL A 113 -5.01 0.20 -6.67
C VAL A 113 -4.81 0.32 -5.15
N VAL A 114 -4.70 -0.80 -4.44
CA VAL A 114 -4.49 -0.81 -2.98
C VAL A 114 -3.07 -0.35 -2.68
N THR A 115 -2.08 -0.87 -3.41
CA THR A 115 -0.68 -0.44 -3.31
C THR A 115 -0.53 1.07 -3.48
N TYR A 116 -1.07 1.62 -4.57
CA TYR A 116 -0.99 3.05 -4.83
C TYR A 116 -1.74 3.90 -3.80
N ARG A 117 -2.90 3.42 -3.33
CA ARG A 117 -3.65 4.12 -2.27
C ARG A 117 -2.88 4.15 -0.95
N MET A 118 -2.24 3.05 -0.56
CA MET A 118 -1.43 3.01 0.65
C MET A 118 -0.25 3.98 0.56
N LEU A 119 0.44 4.02 -0.58
CA LEU A 119 1.54 4.95 -0.83
C LEU A 119 1.05 6.41 -0.77
N PHE A 120 -0.05 6.72 -1.46
CA PHE A 120 -0.64 8.06 -1.45
C PHE A 120 -1.06 8.51 -0.04
N ASP A 121 -1.82 7.68 0.68
CA ASP A 121 -2.28 7.99 2.03
C ASP A 121 -1.10 8.16 3.02
N GLY A 122 -0.05 7.36 2.86
CA GLY A 122 1.19 7.44 3.65
C GLY A 122 1.96 8.75 3.42
N LEU A 123 2.16 9.14 2.16
CA LEU A 123 2.83 10.41 1.81
C LEU A 123 2.03 11.63 2.29
N CYS A 124 0.70 11.58 2.18
CA CYS A 124 -0.16 12.63 2.73
C CYS A 124 -0.04 12.76 4.26
N ALA A 125 0.09 11.63 4.97
CA ALA A 125 0.27 11.62 6.41
C ALA A 125 1.66 12.11 6.85
N ALA A 126 2.69 11.89 6.03
CA ALA A 126 4.05 12.39 6.24
C ALA A 126 4.23 13.87 5.89
N GLY A 127 3.27 14.49 5.19
CA GLY A 127 3.38 15.87 4.71
C GLY A 127 4.19 16.02 3.43
N GLU A 128 4.52 14.93 2.75
CA GLU A 128 5.30 14.91 1.51
C GLU A 128 4.39 15.18 0.29
N PHE A 129 3.80 16.38 0.23
CA PHE A 129 2.66 16.65 -0.66
C PHE A 129 3.02 16.67 -2.16
N HIS A 130 4.23 17.10 -2.51
CA HIS A 130 4.69 17.05 -3.90
C HIS A 130 4.82 15.62 -4.40
N GLU A 131 5.37 14.72 -3.58
CA GLU A 131 5.51 13.31 -3.95
C GLU A 131 4.13 12.63 -3.96
N ALA A 132 3.25 12.96 -3.01
CA ALA A 132 1.86 12.50 -3.01
C ALA A 132 1.12 12.90 -4.30
N ASN A 133 1.33 14.13 -4.81
CA ASN A 133 0.75 14.54 -6.09
C ASN A 133 1.32 13.75 -7.29
N ARG A 134 2.62 13.44 -7.28
CA ARG A 134 3.22 12.57 -8.32
C ARG A 134 2.58 11.19 -8.33
N VAL A 135 2.36 10.61 -7.15
CA VAL A 135 1.64 9.33 -6.99
C VAL A 135 0.19 9.45 -7.46
N LEU A 136 -0.51 10.53 -7.11
CA LEU A 136 -1.88 10.79 -7.58
C LEU A 136 -1.96 10.86 -9.11
N ILE A 137 -1.03 11.55 -9.76
CA ILE A 137 -0.97 11.60 -11.23
C ILE A 137 -0.79 10.19 -11.81
N GLN A 138 0.12 9.38 -11.25
CA GLN A 138 0.30 7.99 -11.70
C GLN A 138 -0.97 7.14 -11.50
N MET A 139 -1.68 7.33 -10.38
CA MET A 139 -2.97 6.67 -10.13
C MET A 139 -3.97 7.01 -11.23
N VAL A 140 -4.16 8.30 -11.53
CA VAL A 140 -5.11 8.75 -12.56
C VAL A 140 -4.75 8.19 -13.94
N VAL A 141 -3.46 8.22 -14.33
CA VAL A 141 -3.01 7.65 -15.62
C VAL A 141 -3.30 6.15 -15.71
N LYS A 142 -3.23 5.43 -14.58
CA LYS A 142 -3.52 4.00 -14.49
C LYS A 142 -5.01 3.69 -14.29
N GLY A 143 -5.88 4.70 -14.26
CA GLY A 143 -7.32 4.53 -14.03
C GLY A 143 -7.69 4.21 -12.57
N PHE A 144 -6.80 4.52 -11.62
CA PHE A 144 -7.02 4.35 -10.20
C PHE A 144 -7.48 5.64 -9.54
N ALA A 145 -8.25 5.50 -8.46
CA ALA A 145 -8.73 6.62 -7.66
C ALA A 145 -8.22 6.52 -6.21
N PRO A 146 -7.78 7.65 -5.61
CA PRO A 146 -7.49 7.70 -4.19
C PRO A 146 -8.74 7.40 -3.36
N SER A 147 -8.58 7.15 -2.06
CA SER A 147 -9.73 7.09 -1.16
C SER A 147 -10.37 8.48 -1.07
N LYS A 148 -11.70 8.55 -0.88
CA LYS A 148 -12.39 9.85 -0.67
C LYS A 148 -11.81 10.59 0.54
N ASP A 149 -11.52 9.87 1.61
CA ASP A 149 -10.91 10.43 2.82
C ASP A 149 -9.49 10.92 2.59
N GLY A 150 -8.67 10.16 1.86
CA GLY A 150 -7.32 10.55 1.50
C GLY A 150 -7.30 11.80 0.62
N ALA A 151 -8.14 11.82 -0.42
CA ALA A 151 -8.30 12.98 -1.30
C ALA A 151 -8.73 14.24 -0.54
N ARG A 152 -9.73 14.13 0.36
CA ARG A 152 -10.17 15.24 1.20
C ARG A 152 -9.06 15.75 2.12
N LYS A 153 -8.37 14.85 2.82
CA LYS A 153 -7.26 15.22 3.72
C LYS A 153 -6.12 15.89 2.97
N PHE A 154 -5.81 15.40 1.77
CA PHE A 154 -4.75 15.95 0.95
C PHE A 154 -5.05 17.40 0.52
N VAL A 155 -6.27 17.64 0.07
CA VAL A 155 -6.75 19.00 -0.25
C VAL A 155 -6.71 19.90 0.99
N GLU A 156 -7.27 19.47 2.12
CA GLU A 156 -7.27 20.23 3.37
C GLU A 156 -5.85 20.53 3.89
N ALA A 157 -4.87 19.67 3.58
CA ALA A 157 -3.49 19.85 3.99
C ALA A 157 -2.77 20.89 3.12
N ILE A 158 -2.90 20.81 1.79
CA ILE A 158 -2.35 21.79 0.86
C ILE A 158 -2.99 23.17 1.08
N GLU A 159 -4.29 23.22 1.38
CA GLU A 159 -5.00 24.45 1.77
C GLU A 159 -4.34 25.16 2.96
N LYS A 160 -3.80 24.41 3.93
CA LYS A 160 -3.10 24.97 5.10
C LYS A 160 -1.69 25.43 4.78
N GLU A 161 -1.02 24.77 3.84
CA GLU A 161 0.33 25.13 3.39
C GLU A 161 0.33 26.38 2.50
N GLY A 162 -0.77 26.62 1.78
CA GLY A 162 -0.95 27.81 0.95
C GLY A 162 -0.33 27.70 -0.45
N ASP A 163 0.03 26.50 -0.91
CA ASP A 163 0.50 26.27 -2.27
C ASP A 163 -0.68 26.16 -3.25
N GLY A 164 -1.11 27.32 -3.77
CA GLY A 164 -2.22 27.41 -4.73
C GLY A 164 -1.96 26.67 -6.05
N GLY A 165 -0.71 26.63 -6.52
CA GLY A 165 -0.36 25.94 -7.76
C GLY A 165 -0.43 24.41 -7.62
N LEU A 166 0.02 23.89 -6.48
CA LEU A 166 -0.15 22.49 -6.14
C LEU A 166 -1.64 22.15 -5.95
N LEU A 167 -2.40 23.01 -5.27
CA LEU A 167 -3.84 22.82 -5.06
C LEU A 167 -4.60 22.73 -6.38
N GLU A 168 -4.32 23.62 -7.35
CA GLU A 168 -4.92 23.58 -8.69
C GLU A 168 -4.62 22.26 -9.41
N SER A 169 -3.34 21.84 -9.39
CA SER A 169 -2.89 20.58 -10.01
C SER A 169 -3.64 19.38 -9.43
N VAL A 170 -3.74 19.31 -8.09
CA VAL A 170 -4.40 18.22 -7.36
C VAL A 170 -5.89 18.19 -7.67
N LEU A 171 -6.56 19.33 -7.64
CA LEU A 171 -7.98 19.43 -8.01
C LEU A 171 -8.19 18.95 -9.45
N CYS A 172 -7.37 19.37 -10.41
CA CYS A 172 -7.48 18.88 -11.80
C CYS A 172 -7.37 17.34 -11.89
N GLN A 173 -6.50 16.70 -11.10
CA GLN A 173 -6.40 15.24 -11.07
C GLN A 173 -7.62 14.58 -10.42
N LEU A 174 -8.08 15.09 -9.26
CA LEU A 174 -9.23 14.53 -8.54
C LEU A 174 -10.53 14.66 -9.33
N ALA A 175 -10.65 15.67 -10.18
CA ALA A 175 -11.78 15.86 -11.09
C ALA A 175 -11.90 14.70 -12.10
N LYS A 176 -10.77 14.26 -12.68
CA LYS A 176 -10.74 13.19 -13.69
C LYS A 176 -11.21 11.84 -13.16
N VAL A 177 -11.10 11.61 -11.86
CA VAL A 177 -11.46 10.35 -11.20
C VAL A 177 -12.67 10.47 -10.27
N ASN A 178 -13.34 11.63 -10.27
CA ASN A 178 -14.50 11.93 -9.42
C ASN A 178 -14.28 11.55 -7.93
N ALA A 179 -13.10 11.88 -7.40
CA ALA A 179 -12.66 11.44 -6.08
C ALA A 179 -13.12 12.34 -4.92
N LEU A 180 -13.72 13.50 -5.21
CA LEU A 180 -14.21 14.47 -4.23
C LEU A 180 -15.73 14.62 -4.32
N GLU A 181 -16.37 14.80 -3.17
CA GLU A 181 -17.79 15.09 -3.08
C GLU A 181 -18.06 16.58 -3.29
N ARG A 182 -19.30 16.93 -3.67
CA ARG A 182 -19.69 18.30 -4.05
C ARG A 182 -19.31 19.36 -3.02
N SER A 183 -19.50 19.09 -1.73
CA SER A 183 -19.15 20.01 -0.64
C SER A 183 -17.63 20.20 -0.51
N GLY A 184 -16.84 19.15 -0.74
CA GLY A 184 -15.38 19.23 -0.79
C GLY A 184 -14.88 20.05 -1.96
N TRP A 185 -15.50 19.87 -3.13
CA TRP A 185 -15.24 20.70 -4.32
C TRP A 185 -15.55 22.18 -4.10
N GLU A 186 -16.73 22.50 -3.59
CA GLU A 186 -17.16 23.89 -3.39
C GLU A 186 -16.24 24.65 -2.44
N LYS A 187 -15.76 23.98 -1.38
CA LYS A 187 -14.80 24.55 -0.44
C LYS A 187 -13.43 24.78 -1.09
N ALA A 188 -12.85 23.77 -1.73
CA ALA A 188 -11.51 23.87 -2.32
C ALA A 188 -11.46 24.91 -3.45
N VAL A 189 -12.50 24.96 -4.28
CA VAL A 189 -12.63 25.94 -5.36
C VAL A 189 -12.81 27.35 -4.82
N SER A 190 -13.55 27.56 -3.73
CA SER A 190 -13.70 28.90 -3.13
C SER A 190 -12.38 29.50 -2.64
N ILE A 191 -11.40 28.65 -2.29
CA ILE A 191 -10.07 29.07 -1.83
C ILE A 191 -9.21 29.49 -3.03
N VAL A 192 -9.22 28.68 -4.09
CA VAL A 192 -8.51 28.97 -5.36
C VAL A 192 -9.06 30.23 -6.03
N LEU A 193 -10.40 30.39 -6.07
CA LEU A 193 -11.06 31.52 -6.73
C LEU A 193 -10.96 32.87 -5.98
N ASN A 194 -10.31 32.93 -4.81
CA ASN A 194 -10.00 34.21 -4.17
C ASN A 194 -8.83 34.95 -4.86
N ASP A 195 -8.18 34.36 -5.86
CA ASP A 195 -7.19 35.03 -6.72
C ASP A 195 -7.86 35.60 -8.02
N PRO A 196 -7.78 36.92 -8.29
CA PRO A 196 -8.44 37.57 -9.44
C PRO A 196 -8.06 37.06 -10.84
N ALA A 197 -6.97 36.30 -10.99
CA ALA A 197 -6.49 35.85 -12.31
C ALA A 197 -7.29 34.68 -12.94
N GLU A 198 -8.15 33.98 -12.17
CA GLU A 198 -8.60 32.62 -12.51
C GLU A 198 -10.10 32.44 -12.83
N LEU A 199 -10.84 33.51 -13.14
CA LEU A 199 -12.16 33.44 -13.80
C LEU A 199 -12.18 32.57 -15.09
N ARG A 200 -11.01 32.27 -15.65
CA ARG A 200 -10.81 31.37 -16.79
C ARG A 200 -10.95 29.88 -16.43
N ILE A 201 -10.65 29.51 -15.18
CA ILE A 201 -10.68 28.14 -14.64
C ILE A 201 -12.11 27.72 -14.28
N GLU A 202 -12.95 28.66 -13.82
CA GLU A 202 -14.39 28.41 -13.60
C GLU A 202 -15.08 27.80 -14.83
N LYS A 203 -14.71 28.22 -16.04
CA LYS A 203 -15.27 27.68 -17.29
C LYS A 203 -14.82 26.24 -17.59
N GLN A 204 -13.58 25.87 -17.22
CA GLN A 204 -13.09 24.50 -17.38
C GLN A 204 -13.73 23.57 -16.34
N LEU A 205 -13.80 24.00 -15.07
CA LEU A 205 -14.45 23.24 -14.00
C LEU A 205 -15.96 23.10 -14.20
N ALA A 206 -16.64 24.11 -14.75
CA ALA A 206 -18.05 24.04 -15.10
C ALA A 206 -18.35 22.93 -16.14
N SER A 207 -17.46 22.70 -17.11
CA SER A 207 -17.65 21.61 -18.08
C SER A 207 -17.52 20.20 -17.47
N ILE A 208 -16.81 20.07 -16.34
CA ILE A 208 -16.63 18.80 -15.62
C ILE A 208 -17.75 18.61 -14.58
N ARG A 209 -18.34 19.69 -14.05
CA ARG A 209 -19.39 19.67 -13.02
C ARG A 209 -20.75 19.13 -13.50
N PHE A 210 -20.94 18.97 -14.81
CA PHE A 210 -22.21 18.58 -15.44
C PHE A 210 -22.15 17.28 -16.28
N ALA A 211 -21.05 16.51 -16.21
CA ALA A 211 -20.93 15.17 -16.79
C ALA A 211 -20.87 14.10 -15.69
#